data_AF-F9S5Y6-F1
#
_entry.id   AF-F9S5Y6-F1
#
_cell.length_a   1.000
_cell.length_b   1.000
_cell.length_c   1.000
_cell.angle_alpha   90.00
_cell.angle_beta   90.00
_cell.angle_gamma   90.00
#
_symmetry.space_group_name_H-M   'P 1'
#
loop_
_entity.id
_entity.type
_entity.pdbx_description
1 polymer ?
#
loop_
_entity_poly.entity_id
_entity_poly.type
_entity_poly.pdbx_seq_one_letter_code
_entity_poly.pdbx_strand_id
1 'polypeptide(L)'
;MANIKKDVKLMLAAARNKQGNLERKLYELNEQARKTKLAGAEKLYSLLVYLYDDEGLESRLFEEGVEAEPGIIYMLEDHIDHCFSEDGAQKAPVSILIQLERAPELIDAINKHGWFTAEMNEWNDTTYQAHILIHPTA
;
A
#
# COMPACT_ATOMS: atom_id res chain seq x y z
N MET A 1 -17.54 -17.88 2.11
CA MET A 1 -17.53 -18.20 0.66
C MET A 1 -16.84 -17.05 -0.05
N ALA A 2 -15.66 -17.32 -0.61
CA ALA A 2 -14.80 -16.31 -1.23
C ALA A 2 -15.53 -15.60 -2.39
N ASN A 3 -15.48 -14.28 -2.41
CA ASN A 3 -16.23 -13.45 -3.34
C ASN A 3 -15.45 -13.29 -4.65
N ILE A 4 -15.28 -14.42 -5.35
CA ILE A 4 -14.57 -14.57 -6.64
C ILE A 4 -15.03 -13.52 -7.68
N LYS A 5 -16.25 -12.99 -7.57
CA LYS A 5 -16.77 -11.95 -8.47
C LYS A 5 -16.17 -10.56 -8.25
N LYS A 6 -15.74 -10.22 -7.02
CA LYS A 6 -15.02 -8.96 -6.75
C LYS A 6 -13.58 -9.05 -7.28
N ASP A 7 -12.93 -10.18 -7.03
CA ASP A 7 -11.56 -10.46 -7.48
C ASP A 7 -11.43 -10.40 -9.01
N VAL A 8 -12.40 -10.94 -9.75
CA VAL A 8 -12.42 -10.90 -11.23
C VAL A 8 -12.60 -9.47 -11.77
N LYS A 9 -13.31 -8.59 -11.06
CA LYS A 9 -13.48 -7.18 -11.46
C LYS A 9 -12.22 -6.36 -11.21
N LEU A 10 -11.53 -6.62 -10.11
CA LEU A 10 -10.22 -6.03 -9.80
C LEU A 10 -9.16 -6.43 -10.83
N MET A 11 -9.10 -7.71 -11.21
CA MET A 11 -8.17 -8.22 -12.23
C MET A 11 -8.32 -7.53 -13.61
N LEU A 12 -9.54 -7.14 -13.98
CA LEU A 12 -9.81 -6.47 -15.26
C LEU A 12 -9.46 -4.98 -15.25
N ALA A 13 -9.53 -4.32 -14.08
CA ALA A 13 -9.11 -2.92 -13.94
C ALA A 13 -7.57 -2.81 -14.03
N ALA A 14 -6.87 -3.71 -13.33
CA ALA A 14 -5.42 -3.88 -13.29
C ALA A 14 -4.77 -4.17 -14.66
N ALA A 15 -5.46 -4.89 -15.55
CA ALA A 15 -4.94 -5.28 -16.85
C ALA A 15 -4.79 -4.11 -17.86
N ARG A 16 -5.36 -2.93 -17.58
CA ARG A 16 -5.31 -1.80 -18.54
C ARG A 16 -4.00 -1.01 -18.52
N ASN A 17 -3.24 -0.99 -17.43
CA ASN A 17 -2.02 -0.19 -17.33
C ASN A 17 -0.79 -1.09 -17.12
N LYS A 18 0.09 -1.10 -18.12
CA LYS A 18 1.16 -2.10 -18.33
C LYS A 18 2.50 -1.80 -17.63
N GLN A 19 2.56 -0.95 -16.60
CA GLN A 19 3.81 -0.61 -15.92
C GLN A 19 3.55 -0.37 -14.42
N GLY A 20 4.08 -1.26 -13.58
CA GLY A 20 4.17 -1.07 -12.12
C GLY A 20 2.92 -1.47 -11.32
N ASN A 21 2.45 -2.71 -11.44
CA ASN A 21 1.31 -3.15 -10.64
C ASN A 21 1.76 -3.82 -9.33
N LEU A 22 1.85 -3.04 -8.25
CA LEU A 22 2.04 -3.52 -6.88
C LEU A 22 0.97 -4.56 -6.49
N GLU A 23 -0.25 -4.46 -7.01
CA GLU A 23 -1.30 -5.48 -6.84
C GLU A 23 -0.94 -6.79 -7.52
N ARG A 24 -0.27 -6.78 -8.68
CA ARG A 24 0.20 -8.02 -9.32
C ARG A 24 1.25 -8.70 -8.45
N LYS A 25 2.16 -7.95 -7.83
CA LYS A 25 3.14 -8.51 -6.89
C LYS A 25 2.49 -9.02 -5.62
N LEU A 26 1.56 -8.26 -5.04
CA LEU A 26 0.78 -8.67 -3.87
C LEU A 26 -0.10 -9.90 -4.18
N TYR A 27 -0.63 -10.00 -5.40
CA TYR A 27 -1.37 -11.15 -5.91
C TYR A 27 -0.46 -12.36 -6.16
N GLU A 28 0.71 -12.18 -6.78
CA GLU A 28 1.69 -13.25 -6.97
C GLU A 28 2.21 -13.76 -5.62
N LEU A 29 2.45 -12.87 -4.64
CA LEU A 29 2.72 -13.21 -3.25
C LEU A 29 1.54 -13.97 -2.63
N ASN A 30 0.29 -13.53 -2.85
CA ASN A 30 -0.93 -14.19 -2.36
C ASN A 30 -1.10 -15.62 -2.93
N GLU A 31 -0.96 -15.79 -4.24
CA GLU A 31 -1.01 -17.09 -4.93
C GLU A 31 0.12 -18.02 -4.47
N GLN A 32 1.35 -17.50 -4.31
CA GLN A 32 2.50 -18.31 -3.86
C GLN A 32 2.43 -18.67 -2.37
N ALA A 33 1.85 -17.82 -1.52
CA ALA A 33 1.79 -18.03 -0.07
C ALA A 33 0.50 -18.69 0.46
N ARG A 34 -0.15 -19.53 -0.37
CA ARG A 34 -0.95 -20.68 0.12
C ARG A 34 -0.18 -21.62 1.07
N LYS A 35 1.11 -21.35 1.33
CA LYS A 35 1.92 -21.87 2.45
C LYS A 35 2.55 -20.72 3.25
N THR A 36 1.88 -20.30 4.33
CA THR A 36 2.48 -19.82 5.60
C THR A 36 3.22 -18.46 5.68
N LYS A 37 2.98 -17.47 4.81
CA LYS A 37 3.61 -16.13 4.93
C LYS A 37 2.68 -14.89 4.83
N LEU A 38 1.36 -15.06 4.83
CA LEU A 38 0.47 -14.12 4.12
C LEU A 38 -0.34 -13.09 4.92
N ALA A 39 -0.51 -13.20 6.24
CA ALA A 39 -1.53 -12.35 6.91
C ALA A 39 -1.18 -10.84 6.95
N GLY A 40 0.09 -10.47 6.83
CA GLY A 40 0.54 -9.07 6.87
C GLY A 40 0.37 -8.38 5.51
N ALA A 41 0.76 -9.07 4.44
CA ALA A 41 0.57 -8.60 3.07
C ALA A 41 -0.92 -8.45 2.71
N GLU A 42 -1.80 -9.28 3.27
CA GLU A 42 -3.26 -9.14 3.11
C GLU A 42 -3.81 -7.84 3.70
N LYS A 43 -3.37 -7.46 4.91
CA LYS A 43 -3.80 -6.19 5.53
C LYS A 43 -3.31 -5.00 4.73
N LEU A 44 -2.04 -5.02 4.31
CA LEU A 44 -1.47 -3.96 3.48
C LEU A 44 -2.20 -3.86 2.14
N TYR A 45 -2.45 -4.98 1.48
CA TYR A 45 -3.23 -5.02 0.25
C TYR A 45 -4.64 -4.45 0.46
N SER A 46 -5.31 -4.82 1.55
CA SER A 46 -6.63 -4.28 1.89
C SER A 46 -6.63 -2.77 2.09
N LEU A 47 -5.54 -2.19 2.61
CA LEU A 47 -5.39 -0.74 2.76
C LEU A 47 -5.22 -0.08 1.39
N LEU A 48 -4.34 -0.60 0.53
CA LEU A 48 -4.08 -0.04 -0.79
C LEU A 48 -5.34 -0.05 -1.68
N VAL A 49 -6.13 -1.12 -1.61
CA VAL A 49 -7.44 -1.18 -2.30
C VAL A 49 -8.40 -0.12 -1.77
N TYR A 50 -8.47 0.07 -0.46
CA TYR A 50 -9.30 1.12 0.13
C TYR A 50 -8.87 2.52 -0.32
N LEU A 51 -7.57 2.82 -0.31
CA LEU A 51 -7.04 4.11 -0.76
C LEU A 51 -7.28 4.34 -2.27
N TYR A 52 -7.31 3.28 -3.07
CA TYR A 52 -7.72 3.40 -4.47
C TYR A 52 -9.22 3.68 -4.61
N ASP A 53 -10.08 2.90 -3.95
CA ASP A 53 -11.53 2.98 -4.10
C ASP A 53 -12.13 4.26 -3.49
N ASP A 54 -11.69 4.66 -2.30
CA ASP A 54 -12.22 5.81 -1.55
C ASP A 54 -11.44 7.10 -1.82
N GLU A 55 -10.11 7.03 -1.99
CA GLU A 55 -9.26 8.22 -2.17
C GLU A 55 -8.79 8.43 -3.61
N GLY A 56 -9.00 7.47 -4.52
CA GLY A 56 -8.54 7.55 -5.91
C GLY A 56 -7.03 7.48 -6.07
N LEU A 57 -6.31 6.95 -5.07
CA LEU A 57 -4.85 6.92 -5.05
C LEU A 57 -4.32 5.57 -5.53
N GLU A 58 -3.58 5.60 -6.64
CA GLU A 58 -2.85 4.43 -7.13
C GLU A 58 -1.59 4.19 -6.29
N SER A 59 -1.14 2.93 -6.24
CA SER A 59 0.07 2.53 -5.51
C SER A 59 1.07 1.76 -6.37
N ARG A 60 2.36 2.07 -6.22
CA ARG A 60 3.48 1.46 -6.97
C ARG A 60 4.66 1.15 -6.05
N LEU A 61 5.54 0.26 -6.52
CA LEU A 61 6.86 0.11 -5.91
C LEU A 61 7.72 1.32 -6.27
N PHE A 62 8.50 1.78 -5.32
CA PHE A 62 9.54 2.75 -5.56
C PHE A 62 10.71 2.09 -6.29
N GLU A 63 11.14 2.71 -7.38
CA GLU A 63 12.31 2.29 -8.15
C GLU A 63 13.40 3.36 -8.00
N GLU A 64 14.60 2.95 -7.56
CA GLU A 64 15.70 3.88 -7.35
C GLU A 64 16.07 4.60 -8.66
N GLY A 65 16.18 5.92 -8.59
CA GLY A 65 16.48 6.76 -9.75
C GLY A 65 15.27 7.11 -10.62
N VAL A 66 14.06 6.64 -10.29
CA VAL A 66 12.82 7.06 -10.93
C VAL A 66 12.17 8.17 -10.10
N GLU A 67 11.79 9.26 -10.77
CA GLU A 67 11.09 10.37 -10.11
C GLU A 67 9.66 9.93 -9.73
N ALA A 68 9.26 10.24 -8.50
CA ALA A 68 7.93 9.91 -8.00
C ALA A 68 6.86 10.80 -8.66
N GLU A 69 5.83 10.19 -9.22
CA GLU A 69 4.70 10.89 -9.81
C GLU A 69 3.77 11.45 -8.70
N PRO A 70 3.32 12.71 -8.82
CA PRO A 70 2.30 13.25 -7.92
C PRO A 70 1.00 12.43 -7.93
N GLY A 71 0.41 12.24 -6.75
CA GLY A 71 -0.81 11.47 -6.57
C GLY A 71 -0.64 9.95 -6.58
N ILE A 72 0.60 9.44 -6.65
CA ILE A 72 0.89 8.00 -6.56
C ILE A 72 1.54 7.69 -5.21
N ILE A 73 1.05 6.63 -4.56
CA ILE A 73 1.61 6.04 -3.35
C ILE A 73 2.81 5.17 -3.74
N TYR A 74 3.98 5.46 -3.20
CA TYR A 74 5.19 4.68 -3.41
C TYR A 74 5.61 3.96 -2.14
N MET A 75 6.04 2.71 -2.31
CA MET A 75 6.53 1.85 -1.22
C MET A 75 7.81 1.14 -1.64
N LEU A 76 8.74 0.96 -0.70
CA LEU A 76 9.93 0.14 -0.95
C LEU A 76 9.57 -1.34 -0.91
N GLU A 77 10.11 -2.11 -1.87
CA GLU A 77 9.94 -3.57 -1.91
C GLU A 77 10.44 -4.24 -0.63
N ASP A 78 11.63 -3.85 -0.16
CA ASP A 78 12.23 -4.36 1.07
C ASP A 78 11.30 -4.25 2.29
N HIS A 79 10.45 -3.21 2.35
CA HIS A 79 9.50 -3.07 3.45
C HIS A 79 8.38 -4.12 3.38
N ILE A 80 7.92 -4.47 2.18
CA ILE A 80 6.89 -5.50 1.99
C ILE A 80 7.45 -6.87 2.40
N ASP A 81 8.72 -7.13 2.08
CA ASP A 81 9.35 -8.42 2.32
C ASP A 81 9.86 -8.61 3.76
N HIS A 82 10.18 -7.52 4.46
CA HIS A 82 10.88 -7.59 5.76
C HIS A 82 10.16 -6.95 6.94
N CYS A 83 9.15 -6.09 6.73
CA CYS A 83 8.43 -5.47 7.85
C CYS A 83 7.33 -6.37 8.46
N PHE A 84 7.04 -7.54 7.87
CA PHE A 84 6.03 -8.47 8.37
C PHE A 84 6.65 -9.83 8.78
N SER A 85 6.19 -10.44 9.87
CA SER A 85 6.53 -11.84 10.18
C SER A 85 5.87 -12.82 9.22
N GLU A 86 6.32 -14.07 9.32
CA GLU A 86 5.64 -15.23 8.72
C GLU A 86 4.19 -15.38 9.18
N ASP A 87 3.86 -14.98 10.41
CA ASP A 87 2.49 -14.92 10.94
C ASP A 87 1.70 -13.66 10.52
N GLY A 88 2.34 -12.77 9.76
CA GLY A 88 1.76 -11.53 9.26
C GLY A 88 1.69 -10.37 10.26
N ALA A 89 2.26 -10.50 11.46
CA ALA A 89 2.40 -9.36 12.36
C ALA A 89 3.42 -8.36 11.80
N GLN A 90 3.11 -7.07 11.89
CA GLN A 90 4.04 -6.02 11.49
C GLN A 90 5.11 -5.87 12.58
N LYS A 91 6.38 -6.08 12.21
CA LYS A 91 7.55 -6.02 13.10
C LYS A 91 8.22 -4.65 13.12
N ALA A 92 8.02 -3.87 12.06
CA ALA A 92 8.58 -2.53 11.91
C ALA A 92 7.62 -1.63 11.12
N PRO A 93 7.65 -0.31 11.34
CA PRO A 93 6.84 0.64 10.57
C PRO A 93 7.12 0.52 9.07
N VAL A 94 6.07 0.64 8.26
CA VAL A 94 6.18 0.61 6.79
C VAL A 94 6.11 2.04 6.26
N SER A 95 7.05 2.39 5.38
CA SER A 95 7.13 3.71 4.77
C SER A 95 6.24 3.80 3.53
N ILE A 96 5.47 4.87 3.47
CA ILE A 96 4.74 5.33 2.29
C ILE A 96 5.27 6.71 1.91
N LEU A 97 5.59 6.89 0.63
CA LEU A 97 5.95 8.18 0.06
C LEU A 97 4.87 8.61 -0.94
N ILE A 98 4.42 9.85 -0.86
CA ILE A 98 3.49 10.43 -1.83
C ILE A 98 3.73 11.92 -1.97
N GLN A 99 3.53 12.45 -3.18
CA GLN A 99 3.41 13.89 -3.38
C GLN A 99 1.93 14.25 -3.59
N LEU A 100 1.33 14.91 -2.60
CA LEU A 100 -0.10 15.23 -2.57
C LEU A 100 -0.38 16.37 -1.59
N GLU A 101 -1.04 17.44 -2.06
CA GLU A 101 -1.38 18.61 -1.22
C GLU A 101 -2.23 18.23 0.00
N ARG A 102 -3.18 17.31 -0.19
CA ARG A 102 -4.02 16.76 0.87
C ARG A 102 -3.43 15.55 1.61
N ALA A 103 -2.10 15.34 1.57
CA ALA A 103 -1.46 14.23 2.29
C ALA A 103 -1.74 14.22 3.82
N PRO A 104 -1.94 15.36 4.52
CA PRO A 104 -2.39 15.33 5.90
C PRO A 104 -3.74 14.60 6.09
N GLU A 105 -4.67 14.73 5.14
CA GLU A 105 -5.97 14.03 5.17
C GLU A 105 -5.82 12.53 4.91
N LEU A 106 -4.76 12.12 4.20
CA LEU A 106 -4.46 10.71 3.95
C LEU A 106 -4.17 9.95 5.26
N ILE A 107 -3.59 10.61 6.26
CA ILE A 107 -3.36 10.02 7.58
C ILE A 107 -4.69 9.63 8.23
N ASP A 108 -5.70 10.51 8.15
CA ASP A 108 -7.04 10.24 8.67
C ASP A 108 -7.72 9.10 7.90
N ALA A 109 -7.55 9.05 6.58
CA ALA A 109 -8.08 7.97 5.76
C ALA A 109 -7.47 6.61 6.14
N ILE A 110 -6.15 6.53 6.33
CA ILE A 110 -5.47 5.30 6.77
C ILE A 110 -5.94 4.90 8.18
N ASN A 111 -6.00 5.84 9.12
CA ASN A 111 -6.48 5.58 10.48
C ASN A 111 -7.94 5.09 10.50
N LYS A 112 -8.80 5.66 9.64
CA LYS A 112 -10.21 5.27 9.50
C LYS A 112 -10.39 3.86 8.97
N HIS A 113 -9.48 3.38 8.12
CA HIS A 113 -9.50 2.00 7.61
C HIS A 113 -9.38 0.96 8.72
N GLY A 114 -8.58 1.27 9.74
CA GLY A 114 -8.52 0.51 10.98
C GLY A 114 -7.58 -0.69 11.00
N TRP A 115 -6.88 -1.02 9.91
CA TRP A 115 -5.80 -2.02 9.97
C TRP A 115 -4.48 -1.44 10.48
N PHE A 116 -4.22 -0.17 10.21
CA PHE A 116 -2.99 0.50 10.56
C PHE A 116 -3.29 1.85 11.22
N THR A 117 -2.35 2.31 12.03
CA THR A 117 -2.26 3.73 12.40
C THR A 117 -1.20 4.41 11.56
N ALA A 118 -1.45 5.64 11.12
CA ALA A 118 -0.52 6.43 10.31
C ALA A 118 -0.01 7.65 11.09
N GLU A 119 1.24 8.02 10.84
CA GLU A 119 1.85 9.27 11.29
C GLU A 119 2.64 9.94 10.16
N MET A 120 2.67 11.28 10.18
CA MET A 120 3.55 12.04 9.30
C MET A 120 4.97 11.98 9.86
N ASN A 121 5.90 11.37 9.13
CA ASN A 121 7.31 11.36 9.50
C ASN A 121 8.03 12.58 8.94
N GLU A 122 7.80 12.91 7.66
CA GLU A 122 8.33 14.13 7.03
C GLU A 122 7.30 14.76 6.09
N TRP A 123 7.29 16.09 6.05
CA TRP A 123 6.40 16.87 5.19
C TRP A 123 7.15 18.05 4.58
N ASN A 124 7.03 18.20 3.27
CA ASN A 124 7.56 19.34 2.53
C ASN A 124 6.41 20.20 2.00
N ASP A 125 6.13 21.32 2.66
CA ASP A 125 5.07 22.27 2.28
C ASP A 125 5.23 22.87 0.87
N THR A 126 6.44 22.86 0.30
CA THR A 126 6.71 23.46 -1.02
C THR A 126 6.39 22.50 -2.15
N THR A 127 6.76 21.23 -1.99
CA THR A 127 6.54 20.20 -3.01
C THR A 127 5.29 19.36 -2.74
N TYR A 128 4.73 19.46 -1.54
CA TYR A 128 3.69 18.58 -1.00
C TYR A 128 4.11 17.12 -0.91
N GLN A 129 5.41 16.87 -0.73
CA GLN A 129 5.93 15.53 -0.50
C GLN A 129 5.73 15.14 0.97
N ALA A 130 5.05 14.01 1.17
CA ALA A 130 4.80 13.39 2.46
C ALA A 130 5.51 12.04 2.54
N HIS A 131 6.25 11.86 3.63
CA HIS A 131 6.68 10.55 4.10
C HIS A 131 5.83 10.17 5.30
N ILE A 132 5.03 9.12 5.13
CA ILE A 132 4.10 8.61 6.14
C ILE A 132 4.60 7.26 6.62
N LEU A 133 4.58 7.04 7.93
CA LEU A 133 4.81 5.73 8.51
C LEU A 133 3.47 5.12 8.90
N ILE A 134 3.26 3.86 8.51
CA ILE A 134 2.12 3.06 8.96
C ILE A 134 2.59 2.00 9.96
N HIS A 135 1.81 1.83 11.01
CA HIS A 135 2.08 0.99 12.18
C HIS A 135 0.90 0.02 12.41
N PRO A 136 1.11 -1.12 13.08
CA PRO A 136 0.00 -2.01 13.38
C PRO A 136 -0.97 -1.34 14.36
N THR A 137 -2.26 -1.57 14.16
CA THR A 137 -3.24 -1.37 15.24
C THR A 137 -3.04 -2.47 16.28
N ALA A 138 -3.02 -2.09 17.57
CA ALA A 138 -2.69 -2.95 18.71
C ALA A 138 -3.56 -4.22 18.81
#